data_AF-A0A914SQ60-F1
#
_entry.id   AF-A0A914SQ60-F1
#
_cell.length_a   1.000
_cell.length_b   1.000
_cell.length_c   1.000
_cell.angle_alpha   90.00
_cell.angle_beta   90.00
_cell.angle_gamma   90.00
#
_symmetry.space_group_name_H-M   'P 1'
#
loop_
_entity.id
_entity.type
_entity.pdbx_description
1 polymer ?
#
loop_
_entity_poly.entity_id
_entity_poly.type
_entity_poly.pdbx_seq_one_letter_code
_entity_poly.pdbx_strand_id
1 'polypeptide(L)'
;MECSIEEIQDELPDQQPRFVVISYELKHSDGRVSFPLCLLFYSPFGCSTELQILYAGSRNHLVNACDLRKNAEVREIEEITKEFLDSKFS
;
A
#
# COMPACT_ATOMS: atom_id res chain seq x y z
N MET A 1 14.76 -6.41 7.81
CA MET A 1 15.21 -5.33 6.91
C MET A 1 14.20 -4.23 7.13
N GLU A 2 14.60 -3.16 7.80
CA GLU A 2 13.77 -1.97 7.89
C GLU A 2 13.88 -1.26 6.54
N CYS A 3 12.74 -0.92 5.95
CA CYS A 3 12.67 -0.13 4.73
C CYS A 3 11.89 1.14 5.07
N SER A 4 12.45 2.30 4.75
CA SER A 4 11.79 3.58 5.00
C SER A 4 10.67 3.82 3.98
N ILE A 5 9.78 4.78 4.26
CA ILE A 5 8.72 5.13 3.31
C ILE A 5 9.32 5.71 2.03
N GLU A 6 10.38 6.51 2.17
CA GLU A 6 11.10 7.13 1.07
C GLU A 6 11.75 6.07 0.16
N GLU A 7 12.35 5.03 0.74
CA GLU A 7 12.90 3.91 -0.04
C GLU A 7 11.79 3.15 -0.81
N ILE A 8 10.59 3.00 -0.22
CA ILE A 8 9.44 2.41 -0.93
C ILE A 8 9.03 3.32 -2.10
N GLN A 9 8.99 4.63 -1.90
CA GLN A 9 8.69 5.59 -2.96
C GLN A 9 9.71 5.50 -4.10
N ASP A 10 11.01 5.49 -3.78
CA ASP A 10 12.09 5.46 -4.78
C ASP A 10 12.08 4.17 -5.64
N GLU A 11 11.59 3.06 -5.11
CA GLU A 11 11.48 1.78 -5.83
C GLU A 11 10.20 1.65 -6.69
N LEU A 12 9.22 2.53 -6.49
CA LEU A 12 7.93 2.46 -7.19
C LEU A 12 7.99 3.14 -8.58
N PRO A 13 7.46 2.49 -9.64
CA PRO A 13 7.55 3.01 -11.00
C PRO A 13 6.41 4.01 -11.34
N ASP A 14 6.75 5.17 -11.88
CA ASP A 14 5.79 6.25 -12.22
C ASP A 14 4.66 5.88 -13.21
N GLN A 15 4.84 4.83 -14.00
CA GLN A 15 3.97 4.46 -15.12
C GLN A 15 3.32 3.08 -14.96
N GLN A 16 3.57 2.38 -13.85
CA GLN A 16 3.06 1.02 -13.68
C GLN A 16 2.44 0.82 -12.30
N PRO A 17 1.34 0.07 -12.21
CA PRO A 17 0.72 -0.22 -10.94
C PRO A 17 1.55 -1.27 -10.19
N ARG A 18 1.55 -1.20 -8.86
CA ARG A 18 2.23 -2.16 -7.99
C ARG A 18 1.39 -2.47 -6.76
N PHE A 19 1.48 -3.73 -6.35
CA PHE A 19 1.04 -4.16 -5.03
C PHE A 19 2.24 -4.15 -4.09
N VAL A 20 2.14 -3.39 -3.01
CA VAL A 20 3.15 -3.33 -1.96
C VAL A 20 2.53 -3.91 -0.70
N VAL A 21 3.14 -4.95 -0.15
CA VAL A 21 2.74 -5.48 1.15
C VAL A 21 3.67 -4.88 2.19
N ILE A 22 3.11 -4.09 3.10
CA ILE A 22 3.85 -3.38 4.13
C ILE A 22 3.50 -3.91 5.51
N SER A 23 4.52 -4.11 6.34
CA SER A 23 4.36 -4.23 7.79
C SER A 23 5.03 -3.01 8.41
N TYR A 24 4.25 -2.22 9.15
CA TYR A 24 4.73 -0.95 9.68
C TYR A 24 4.25 -0.77 11.11
N GLU A 25 4.98 0.04 11.88
CA GLU A 25 4.60 0.36 13.26
C GLU A 25 3.35 1.24 13.29
N LEU A 26 2.25 0.68 13.80
CA LEU A 26 1.00 1.39 14.06
C LEU A 26 0.82 1.60 15.56
N LYS A 27 0.73 2.87 15.98
CA LYS A 27 0.45 3.27 17.36
C LYS A 27 -1.04 3.52 17.54
N HIS A 28 -1.65 2.75 18.43
CA HIS A 28 -3.07 2.88 18.77
C HIS A 28 -3.30 3.99 19.78
N SER A 29 -4.51 4.55 19.78
CA SER A 29 -4.92 5.61 20.72
C SER A 29 -4.89 5.17 22.19
N ASP A 30 -4.97 3.87 22.46
CA ASP A 30 -4.86 3.28 23.80
C ASP A 30 -3.41 2.99 24.24
N GLY A 31 -2.43 3.42 23.45
CA GLY A 31 -1.00 3.26 23.72
C GLY A 31 -0.40 1.93 23.28
N ARG A 32 -1.21 1.01 22.71
CA ARG A 32 -0.66 -0.24 22.14
C ARG A 32 0.09 0.05 20.85
N VAL A 33 1.10 -0.78 20.57
CA VAL A 33 1.84 -0.78 19.30
C VAL A 33 1.59 -2.11 18.61
N SER A 34 1.34 -2.07 17.30
CA SER A 34 1.13 -3.27 16.47
C SER A 34 1.85 -3.14 15.15
N PHE A 35 2.06 -4.27 14.47
CA PHE A 35 2.72 -4.34 13.17
C PHE A 35 1.83 -5.06 12.15
N PRO A 36 0.69 -4.47 11.76
CA PRO A 36 -0.23 -5.12 10.85
C PRO A 36 0.39 -5.27 9.47
N LEU A 37 0.13 -6.41 8.83
CA LEU A 37 0.44 -6.61 7.41
C LEU A 37 -0.69 -6.01 6.57
N CYS A 38 -0.36 -5.03 5.72
CA CYS A 38 -1.33 -4.26 4.94
C CYS A 38 -0.97 -4.30 3.46
N LEU A 39 -1.98 -4.28 2.59
CA LEU A 39 -1.78 -4.12 1.14
C LEU A 39 -1.94 -2.65 0.75
N LEU A 40 -0.90 -2.08 0.16
CA LEU A 40 -0.96 -0.80 -0.54
C LEU A 40 -0.99 -1.08 -2.05
N PHE A 41 -2.04 -0.64 -2.72
CA PHE A 41 -2.17 -0.70 -4.17
C PHE A 41 -1.80 0.66 -4.76
N TYR A 42 -0.59 0.78 -5.29
CA TYR A 42 -0.17 1.96 -6.03
C TYR A 42 -0.62 1.84 -7.48
N SER A 43 -1.41 2.80 -7.94
CA SER A 43 -1.94 2.86 -9.30
C SER A 43 -1.81 4.28 -9.86
N PRO A 44 -0.62 4.67 -10.37
CA PRO A 44 -0.38 6.02 -10.83
C PRO A 44 -1.29 6.40 -12.00
N PHE A 45 -1.62 7.70 -12.09
CA PHE A 45 -2.46 8.23 -13.17
C PHE A 45 -1.87 7.99 -14.57
N GLY A 46 -0.53 7.90 -14.69
CA GLY A 46 0.17 7.63 -15.94
C GLY A 46 0.08 6.19 -16.45
N CYS A 47 -0.52 5.28 -15.67
CA CYS A 47 -0.62 3.87 -16.05
C CYS A 47 -1.64 3.63 -17.17
N SER A 48 -1.31 2.72 -18.11
CA SER A 48 -2.25 2.29 -19.14
C SER A 48 -3.54 1.70 -18.54
N THR A 49 -4.69 1.98 -19.15
CA THR A 49 -5.99 1.48 -18.69
C THR A 49 -6.05 -0.05 -18.58
N GLU A 50 -5.42 -0.76 -19.52
CA GLU A 50 -5.37 -2.23 -19.50
C GLU A 50 -4.68 -2.76 -18.24
N LEU A 51 -3.50 -2.22 -17.91
CA LEU A 51 -2.77 -2.60 -16.70
C LEU A 51 -3.53 -2.22 -15.42
N GLN A 52 -4.20 -1.06 -15.38
CA GLN A 52 -5.04 -0.68 -14.23
C GLN A 52 -6.17 -1.70 -14.01
N ILE A 53 -6.88 -2.10 -15.07
CA ILE A 53 -7.95 -3.10 -15.00
C ILE A 53 -7.40 -4.46 -14.56
N LEU A 54 -6.29 -4.90 -15.13
CA LEU A 54 -5.64 -6.18 -14.80
C LEU A 54 -5.28 -6.27 -13.31
N TYR A 55 -4.64 -5.22 -12.79
CA TYR A 55 -4.27 -5.17 -11.38
C TYR A 55 -5.50 -5.07 -10.49
N ALA A 56 -6.43 -4.15 -10.78
CA ALA A 56 -7.65 -3.99 -10.00
C ALA A 56 -8.47 -5.31 -9.90
N GLY A 57 -8.58 -6.06 -11.00
CA GLY A 57 -9.25 -7.36 -11.04
C GLY A 57 -8.55 -8.44 -10.21
N SER A 58 -7.23 -8.35 -10.07
CA SER A 58 -6.40 -9.32 -9.33
C SER A 58 -6.27 -9.00 -7.84
N ARG A 59 -6.61 -7.76 -7.43
CA ARG A 59 -6.42 -7.27 -6.05
C ARG A 59 -7.07 -8.16 -5.00
N ASN A 60 -8.34 -8.53 -5.19
CA ASN A 60 -9.08 -9.34 -4.22
C ASN A 60 -8.49 -10.74 -4.08
N HIS A 61 -7.95 -11.31 -5.17
CA HIS A 61 -7.27 -12.60 -5.11
C HIS A 61 -6.04 -12.52 -4.22
N LEU A 62 -5.21 -11.47 -4.38
CA LEU A 62 -4.03 -11.25 -3.55
C LEU A 62 -4.39 -11.03 -2.07
N VAL A 63 -5.40 -10.18 -1.81
CA VAL A 63 -5.90 -9.91 -0.45
C VAL A 63 -6.29 -11.22 0.26
N ASN A 64 -7.03 -12.08 -0.43
CA ASN A 64 -7.48 -13.36 0.12
C ASN A 64 -6.35 -14.37 0.26
N ALA A 65 -5.44 -14.45 -0.71
CA ALA A 65 -4.31 -15.38 -0.69
C ALA A 65 -3.32 -15.08 0.44
N CYS A 66 -3.18 -13.80 0.81
CA CYS A 66 -2.27 -13.34 1.85
C CYS A 66 -2.95 -13.02 3.20
N ASP A 67 -4.25 -13.28 3.35
CA ASP A 67 -5.08 -12.94 4.53
C ASP A 67 -4.91 -11.47 4.99
N LEU A 68 -4.87 -10.54 4.03
CA LEU A 68 -4.63 -9.12 4.29
C LEU A 68 -5.93 -8.41 4.66
N ARG A 69 -6.11 -8.11 5.94
CA ARG A 69 -7.34 -7.46 6.41
C ARG A 69 -7.41 -5.97 6.12
N LYS A 70 -6.26 -5.33 5.94
CA LYS A 70 -6.13 -3.89 5.71
C LYS A 70 -5.56 -3.66 4.32
N ASN A 71 -6.29 -2.93 3.49
CA ASN A 71 -5.86 -2.60 2.14
C ASN A 71 -6.33 -1.19 1.74
N ALA A 72 -5.51 -0.50 0.96
CA ALA A 72 -5.78 0.84 0.45
C ALA A 72 -5.22 1.01 -0.97
N GLU A 73 -5.76 1.98 -1.72
CA GLU A 73 -5.25 2.40 -3.03
C GLU A 73 -4.72 3.83 -2.93
N VAL A 74 -3.60 4.10 -3.60
CA VAL A 74 -2.96 5.41 -3.73
C VAL A 74 -2.64 5.66 -5.20
N ARG A 75 -2.76 6.92 -5.64
CA ARG A 75 -2.57 7.30 -7.05
C ARG A 75 -1.39 8.22 -7.27
N GLU A 76 -0.93 8.86 -6.21
CA GLU A 76 0.26 9.70 -6.22
C GLU A 76 1.30 9.09 -5.26
N ILE A 77 2.57 9.20 -5.62
CA ILE A 77 3.65 8.58 -4.83
C ILE A 77 3.83 9.33 -3.51
N GLU A 78 3.56 10.63 -3.52
CA GLU A 78 3.61 11.55 -2.38
C GLU A 78 2.49 11.28 -1.36
N GLU A 79 1.42 10.57 -1.73
CA GLU A 79 0.37 10.12 -0.80
C GLU A 79 0.86 9.00 0.12
N ILE A 80 1.95 8.32 -0.25
CA ILE A 80 2.53 7.23 0.53
C ILE A 80 3.30 7.85 1.69
N THR A 81 2.61 8.19 2.77
CA THR A 81 3.20 8.77 3.98
C THR A 81 2.76 8.01 5.23
N LYS A 82 3.49 8.18 6.33
CA LYS A 82 3.13 7.55 7.60
C LYS A 82 1.76 8.01 8.06
N GLU A 83 1.45 9.28 7.88
CA GLU A 83 0.17 9.89 8.22
C GLU A 83 -0.98 9.28 7.41
N PHE A 84 -0.77 9.03 6.12
CA PHE A 84 -1.76 8.34 5.29
C PHE A 84 -1.98 6.89 5.76
N LEU A 85 -0.91 6.15 6.01
CA LEU A 85 -0.98 4.78 6.51
C LEU A 85 -1.72 4.71 7.85
N ASP A 86 -1.35 5.56 8.80
CA ASP A 86 -2.02 5.68 10.09
C ASP A 86 -3.50 6.05 9.92
N SER A 87 -3.85 6.99 9.04
CA SER A 87 -5.25 7.34 8.78
C SER A 87 -6.06 6.18 8.18
N LYS A 88 -5.47 5.33 7.34
CA LYS A 88 -6.17 4.23 6.67
C LYS A 88 -6.23 2.97 7.50
N PHE A 89 -5.25 2.76 8.37
CA PHE A 89 -5.04 1.49 9.04
C PHE A 89 -5.06 1.60 10.57
N SER A 90 -5.24 2.76 11.18
CA SER A 90 -5.52 2.88 12.63
C SER A 90 -6.87 2.29 13.03
#